data_AF-A0A1Z8WT06-F1
#
_entry.id   AF-A0A1Z8WT06-F1
#
_cell.length_a   1.000
_cell.length_b   1.000
_cell.length_c   1.000
_cell.angle_alpha   90.00
_cell.angle_beta   90.00
_cell.angle_gamma   90.00
#
_symmetry.space_group_name_H-M   'P 1'
#
loop_
_entity.id
_entity.type
_entity.pdbx_description
1 polymer ?
#
loop_
_entity_poly.entity_id
_entity_poly.type
_entity_poly.pdbx_seq_one_letter_code
_entity_poly.pdbx_strand_id
1 'polypeptide(L)' 'MSKKIFGSSDEEASIEDNIRAREIVQTVLDYGVNQEQIMQMIYLLALELENMNTVKQITSIIKSNKQADQPKNSIITGG' A
#
# COMPACT_ATOMS: atom_id res chain seq x y z
N MET A 1 -6.41 44.95 -5.83
CA MET A 1 -6.86 43.79 -5.02
C MET A 1 -7.76 42.93 -5.91
N SER A 2 -7.16 42.11 -6.78
CA SER A 2 -7.92 41.21 -7.66
C SER A 2 -8.09 39.88 -6.95
N LYS A 3 -9.31 39.63 -6.48
CA LYS A 3 -9.74 38.34 -5.93
C LYS A 3 -9.63 37.31 -7.06
N LYS A 4 -8.51 36.58 -7.11
CA LYS A 4 -8.39 35.40 -7.99
C LYS A 4 -9.47 34.42 -7.53
N ILE A 5 -10.47 34.23 -8.37
CA ILE A 5 -11.41 33.12 -8.25
C ILE A 5 -10.54 31.90 -8.54
N PHE A 6 -10.01 31.28 -7.48
CA PHE A 6 -9.23 30.06 -7.58
C PHE A 6 -10.25 28.97 -7.92
N GLY A 7 -10.22 28.54 -9.17
CA GLY A 7 -11.16 27.57 -9.70
C GLY A 7 -10.95 26.26 -8.99
N SER A 8 -12.06 25.68 -8.53
CA SER A 8 -12.18 24.29 -8.10
C SER A 8 -11.95 23.37 -9.31
N SER A 9 -10.71 23.30 -9.79
CA SER A 9 -10.30 22.35 -10.81
C SER A 9 -10.00 21.01 -10.14
N ASP A 10 -10.17 19.92 -10.87
CA ASP A 10 -9.99 18.53 -10.41
C ASP A 10 -8.65 18.26 -9.69
N GLU A 11 -7.67 19.16 -9.87
CA GLU A 11 -6.38 19.19 -9.18
C GLU A 11 -6.53 19.41 -7.68
N GLU A 12 -7.40 20.32 -7.23
CA GLU A 12 -7.63 20.58 -5.80
C GLU A 12 -8.31 19.37 -5.13
N ALA A 13 -9.26 18.74 -5.82
CA ALA A 13 -9.91 17.52 -5.33
C ALA A 13 -8.92 16.35 -5.20
N SER A 14 -8.03 16.17 -6.18
CA SER A 14 -6.98 15.15 -6.13
C SER A 14 -5.99 15.40 -4.98
N ILE A 15 -5.65 16.67 -4.69
CA ILE A 15 -4.79 17.02 -3.57
C ILE A 15 -5.47 16.67 -2.24
N GLU A 16 -6.75 17.00 -2.09
CA GLU A 16 -7.52 16.70 -0.87
C GLU A 16 -7.64 15.20 -0.62
N ASP A 17 -7.95 14.41 -1.66
CA ASP A 17 -8.04 12.96 -1.55
C ASP A 17 -6.70 12.32 -1.15
N ASN A 18 -5.59 12.83 -1.68
CA ASN A 18 -4.25 12.38 -1.28
C ASN A 18 -3.91 12.74 0.17
N ILE A 19 -4.33 13.91 0.64
CA ILE A 19 -4.15 14.32 2.04
C ILE A 19 -4.93 13.37 2.96
N ARG A 20 -6.21 13.11 2.66
CA ARG A 20 -7.04 12.17 3.42
C ARG A 20 -6.44 10.77 3.45
N ALA A 21 -5.95 10.26 2.32
CA ALA A 21 -5.29 8.96 2.27
C ALA A 21 -4.05 8.91 3.19
N ARG A 22 -3.27 9.99 3.26
CA ARG A 22 -2.11 10.09 4.17
C ARG A 22 -2.52 10.13 5.64
N GLU A 23 -3.59 10.84 5.99
CA GLU A 23 -4.11 10.89 7.36
C GLU A 23 -4.55 9.51 7.85
N ILE A 24 -5.20 8.73 6.98
CA ILE A 24 -5.56 7.33 7.26
C ILE A 24 -4.30 6.49 7.50
N VAL A 25 -3.29 6.61 6.64
CA VAL A 25 -2.02 5.88 6.81
C VAL A 25 -1.34 6.24 8.13
N GLN A 26 -1.30 7.52 8.49
CA GLN A 26 -0.75 7.96 9.79
C GLN A 26 -1.51 7.32 10.96
N THR A 27 -2.85 7.36 10.91
CA THR A 27 -3.69 6.74 11.94
C THR A 27 -3.41 5.24 12.07
N VAL A 28 -3.23 4.53 10.94
CA VAL A 28 -2.85 3.10 10.95
C VAL A 28 -1.48 2.88 11.59
N LEU A 29 -0.49 3.73 11.28
CA LEU A 29 0.85 3.64 11.85
C LEU A 29 0.85 3.92 13.37
N ASP A 30 0.00 4.83 13.83
CA ASP A 30 -0.14 5.17 15.25
C ASP A 30 -0.64 3.99 16.11
N TYR A 31 -1.28 2.98 15.51
CA TYR A 31 -1.61 1.71 16.21
C TYR A 31 -0.38 0.84 16.53
N GLY A 32 0.82 1.22 16.07
CA GLY A 32 2.05 0.48 16.33
C GLY A 32 2.19 -0.78 15.47
N VAL A 33 1.71 -0.75 14.23
CA VAL A 33 1.83 -1.87 13.29
C VAL A 33 3.28 -2.12 12.88
N ASN A 34 3.67 -3.39 12.78
CA ASN A 34 4.99 -3.79 12.30
C ASN A 34 5.04 -3.93 10.77
N GLN A 35 6.25 -4.12 10.21
CA GLN A 35 6.46 -4.21 8.77
C GLN A 35 5.64 -5.34 8.10
N GLU A 36 5.52 -6.50 8.74
CA GLU A 36 4.74 -7.63 8.19
C GLU A 36 3.24 -7.29 8.14
N GLN A 37 2.72 -6.65 9.18
CA GLN A 37 1.34 -6.17 9.23
C GLN A 37 1.08 -5.11 8.17
N ILE A 38 2.00 -4.17 7.96
CA ILE A 38 1.90 -3.18 6.87
C ILE A 38 1.80 -3.88 5.51
N MET A 39 2.69 -4.85 5.25
CA MET A 39 2.65 -5.61 3.99
C MET A 39 1.34 -6.41 3.82
N GLN A 40 0.81 -6.95 4.91
CA GLN A 40 -0.49 -7.63 4.91
C GLN A 40 -1.65 -6.65 4.63
N MET A 41 -1.62 -5.44 5.19
CA MET A 41 -2.63 -4.42 4.94
C MET A 41 -2.61 -3.94 3.49
N ILE A 42 -1.42 -3.72 2.91
CA ILE A 42 -1.29 -3.39 1.47
C ILE A 42 -1.88 -4.51 0.61
N TYR A 43 -1.63 -5.78 0.97
CA TYR A 43 -2.21 -6.91 0.26
C TYR A 43 -3.74 -6.91 0.31
N LEU A 44 -4.33 -6.69 1.50
CA LEU A 44 -5.78 -6.65 1.67
C LEU A 44 -6.41 -5.47 0.92
N LEU A 45 -5.84 -4.27 1.03
CA LEU A 45 -6.30 -3.10 0.28
C LEU A 45 -6.21 -3.31 -1.23
N ALA A 46 -5.18 -4.00 -1.71
CA ALA A 46 -5.03 -4.31 -3.12
C ALA A 46 -6.13 -5.25 -3.64
N LEU A 47 -6.74 -6.10 -2.80
CA LEU A 47 -7.84 -6.98 -3.21
C LEU A 47 -9.16 -6.23 -3.42
N GLU A 48 -9.32 -5.06 -2.82
CA GLU A 48 -10.51 -4.21 -2.96
C GLU A 48 -10.49 -3.36 -4.24
N LEU A 49 -9.38 -3.34 -4.98
CA LEU A 49 -9.26 -2.57 -6.21
C LEU A 49 -10.10 -3.20 -7.34
N GLU A 50 -10.88 -2.36 -8.03
CA GLU A 50 -11.70 -2.80 -9.17
C GLU A 50 -10.86 -3.23 -10.39
N ASN A 51 -9.68 -2.64 -10.56
CA ASN A 51 -8.80 -2.95 -11.68
C ASN A 51 -8.03 -4.26 -11.43
N MET A 52 -8.54 -5.34 -12.02
CA MET A 52 -7.95 -6.68 -11.91
C MET A 52 -6.47 -6.77 -12.33
N ASN A 53 -6.01 -5.94 -13.28
CA ASN A 53 -4.59 -5.91 -13.66
C ASN A 53 -3.72 -5.34 -12.53
N THR A 54 -4.18 -4.24 -11.92
CA THR A 54 -3.52 -3.62 -10.77
C THR A 54 -3.48 -4.57 -9.57
N VAL A 55 -4.61 -5.24 -9.26
CA VAL A 55 -4.69 -6.27 -8.20
C VAL A 55 -3.60 -7.32 -8.41
N LYS A 56 -3.51 -7.89 -9.62
CA LYS A 56 -2.53 -8.95 -9.94
C LYS A 56 -1.10 -8.46 -9.78
N GLN A 57 -0.78 -7.25 -10.24
CA GLN A 57 0.57 -6.70 -10.14
C GLN A 57 1.00 -6.49 -8.68
N ILE A 58 0.17 -5.82 -7.88
CA ILE A 58 0.49 -5.50 -6.49
C ILE A 58 0.58 -6.80 -5.67
N THR A 59 -0.41 -7.69 -5.79
CA THR A 59 -0.44 -8.94 -5.02
C THR A 59 0.72 -9.88 -5.39
N SER A 60 1.18 -9.87 -6.65
CA SER A 60 2.37 -10.62 -7.07
C SER A 60 3.63 -10.10 -6.36
N ILE A 61 3.86 -8.78 -6.38
CA ILE A 61 5.01 -8.14 -5.73
C ILE A 61 5.04 -8.48 -4.23
N ILE A 62 3.89 -8.41 -3.54
CA ILE A 62 3.83 -8.67 -2.10
C ILE A 62 4.15 -10.14 -1.80
N LYS A 63 3.61 -11.08 -2.59
CA LYS A 63 3.87 -12.53 -2.42
C LYS A 63 5.35 -12.87 -2.66
N SER A 64 5.98 -12.26 -3.66
CA SER A 64 7.41 -12.47 -3.93
C SER A 64 8.30 -12.00 -2.77
N ASN A 65 7.97 -10.87 -2.14
CA ASN A 65 8.70 -10.39 -0.98
C ASN A 65 8.55 -11.33 0.24
N LYS A 66 7.36 -11.89 0.48
CA LYS A 66 7.15 -12.87 1.57
C LYS A 66 7.96 -14.17 1.41
N GLN A 67 8.25 -14.58 0.17
CA GLN A 67 9.02 -15.81 -0.08
C GLN A 67 10.54 -15.59 -0.01
N ALA A 68 11.01 -14.35 -0.17
CA ALA A 68 12.44 -14.03 -0.10
C ALA A 68 13.01 -14.13 1.32
N ASP A 69 12.18 -13.89 2.34
CA ASP A 69 12.56 -13.95 3.76
C ASP A 69 12.46 -15.35 4.38
N GLN A 70 11.96 -16.35 3.65
CA GLN A 70 11.98 -17.73 4.15
C GLN A 70 13.36 -18.36 3.86
N PRO A 71 14.10 -18.83 4.89
CA PRO A 71 15.32 -19.57 4.64
C PRO A 71 14.96 -20.78 3.78
N LYS A 72 15.60 -20.90 2.61
CA LYS A 72 15.56 -22.13 1.83
C LYS A 72 16.10 -23.23 2.74
N ASN A 73 15.22 -24.02 3.34
CA ASN A 73 15.61 -25.21 4.10
C ASN A 73 16.29 -26.18 3.13
N SER A 74 17.61 -26.03 2.99
CA SER A 74 18.46 -27.09 2.48
C SER A 74 18.45 -28.18 3.56
N ILE A 75 17.62 -29.20 3.35
CA ILE A 75 17.72 -30.44 4.11
C ILE A 75 19.12 -31.00 3.83
N ILE A 76 20.04 -30.81 4.78
CA ILE A 76 21.35 -31.44 4.76
C ILE A 76 21.12 -32.86 5.30
N THR A 77 20.74 -33.81 4.44
CA THR A 77 20.82 -35.22 4.79
C THR A 77 22.29 -35.63 4.67
N GLY A 78 23.02 -35.51 5.77
CA GLY A 78 24.40 -35.99 5.87
C GLY A 78 24.44 -37.49 6.20
N GLY A 79 25.43 -38.18 5.60
CA GLY A 79 26.09 -39.37 6.16
C GLY A 79 25.38 -40.69 5.97
#